data_AF-A0A828T008-F1
#
_entry.id   AF-A0A828T008-F1
#
_cell.length_a   1.000
_cell.length_b   1.000
_cell.length_c   1.000
_cell.angle_alpha   90.00
_cell.angle_beta   90.00
_cell.angle_gamma   90.00
#
_symmetry.space_group_name_H-M   'P 1'
#
loop_
_entity.id
_entity.type
_entity.pdbx_description
1 polymer ?
#
loop_
_entity_poly.entity_id
_entity_poly.type
_entity_poly.pdbx_seq_one_letter_code
_entity_poly.pdbx_strand_id
1 'polypeptide(L)'
;MGENFNENLKEARIKSGLSQKEVSENIGVAKSTYSLYESGNREPNVNTIKKIADVLNVSADTLLGIDEEPTTMAAHFDGDEYTEDELDEIRQFAEFVKNKRK
;
A
#
# COMPACT_ATOMS: atom_id res chain seq x y z
N MET A 1 -12.24 2.80 11.52
CA MET A 1 -11.34 2.49 10.38
C MET A 1 -10.16 3.46 10.38
N GLY A 2 -9.06 3.22 9.65
CA GLY A 2 -7.96 4.20 9.50
C GLY A 2 -8.44 5.51 8.86
N GLU A 3 -7.73 6.62 9.10
CA GLU A 3 -8.06 7.91 8.49
C GLU A 3 -8.05 7.76 6.95
N ASN A 4 -9.13 8.24 6.29
CA ASN A 4 -9.28 8.24 4.82
C ASN A 4 -9.48 6.88 4.13
N PHE A 5 -9.85 5.80 4.84
CA PHE A 5 -10.11 4.48 4.21
C PHE A 5 -11.02 4.53 2.98
N ASN A 6 -12.12 5.29 3.05
CA ASN A 6 -13.08 5.39 1.95
C ASN A 6 -12.48 6.09 0.70
N GLU A 7 -11.57 7.04 0.91
CA GLU A 7 -10.85 7.73 -0.16
C GLU A 7 -9.80 6.80 -0.78
N ASN A 8 -8.98 6.16 0.06
CA ASN A 8 -7.98 5.17 -0.36
C ASN A 8 -8.61 4.03 -1.17
N LEU A 9 -9.77 3.54 -0.73
CA LEU A 9 -10.54 2.52 -1.45
C LEU A 9 -10.96 3.00 -2.84
N LYS A 10 -11.50 4.20 -2.93
CA LYS A 10 -11.96 4.79 -4.19
C LYS A 10 -10.78 5.01 -5.14
N GLU A 11 -9.66 5.49 -4.63
CA GLU A 11 -8.44 5.68 -5.41
C GLU A 11 -7.87 4.36 -5.92
N ALA A 12 -7.75 3.35 -5.07
CA ALA A 12 -7.28 2.02 -5.44
C ALA A 12 -8.15 1.42 -6.56
N ARG A 13 -9.48 1.55 -6.46
CA ARG A 13 -10.39 1.13 -7.53
C ARG A 13 -10.18 1.89 -8.84
N ILE A 14 -10.00 3.21 -8.78
CA ILE A 14 -9.76 4.01 -10.00
C ILE A 14 -8.44 3.60 -10.65
N LYS A 15 -7.38 3.38 -9.85
CA LYS A 15 -6.07 2.91 -10.33
C LYS A 15 -6.14 1.51 -10.95
N SER A 16 -6.99 0.64 -10.43
CA SER A 16 -7.20 -0.71 -10.97
C SER A 16 -8.07 -0.73 -12.25
N GLY A 17 -8.66 0.40 -12.64
CA GLY A 17 -9.51 0.51 -13.84
C GLY A 17 -10.89 -0.16 -13.69
N LEU A 18 -11.27 -0.63 -12.50
CA LEU A 18 -12.53 -1.34 -12.27
C LEU A 18 -13.67 -0.37 -11.93
N SER A 19 -14.87 -0.69 -12.37
CA SER A 19 -16.09 -0.01 -11.92
C SER A 19 -16.52 -0.50 -10.53
N GLN A 20 -17.30 0.31 -9.82
CA GLN A 20 -17.91 -0.11 -8.54
C GLN A 20 -18.75 -1.39 -8.69
N LYS A 21 -19.35 -1.61 -9.86
CA LYS A 21 -20.15 -2.79 -10.16
C LYS A 21 -19.26 -4.03 -10.20
N GLU A 22 -18.18 -3.99 -10.97
CA GLU A 22 -17.23 -5.11 -11.10
C GLU A 22 -16.62 -5.49 -9.74
N VAL A 23 -16.17 -4.52 -8.95
CA VAL A 23 -15.64 -4.83 -7.61
C VAL A 23 -16.72 -5.45 -6.72
N SER A 24 -17.93 -4.89 -6.72
CA SER A 24 -19.03 -5.41 -5.91
C SER A 24 -19.42 -6.85 -6.26
N GLU A 25 -19.42 -7.20 -7.55
CA GLU A 25 -19.70 -8.54 -8.04
C GLU A 25 -18.61 -9.54 -7.61
N ASN A 26 -17.34 -9.14 -7.73
CA ASN A 26 -16.21 -9.99 -7.33
C ASN A 26 -16.17 -10.26 -5.82
N ILE A 27 -16.52 -9.27 -4.98
CA ILE A 27 -16.50 -9.46 -3.52
C ILE A 27 -17.82 -10.03 -2.96
N GLY A 28 -18.87 -10.12 -3.80
CA GLY A 28 -20.16 -10.70 -3.47
C GLY A 28 -21.09 -9.78 -2.68
N VAL A 29 -21.10 -8.48 -2.97
CA VAL A 29 -22.00 -7.49 -2.34
C VAL A 29 -22.80 -6.73 -3.39
N ALA A 30 -23.90 -6.12 -2.99
CA ALA A 30 -24.63 -5.23 -3.89
C ALA A 30 -23.79 -3.99 -4.25
N LYS A 31 -23.89 -3.49 -5.48
CA LYS A 31 -23.24 -2.23 -5.91
C LYS A 31 -23.52 -1.07 -4.95
N SER A 32 -24.76 -0.97 -4.44
CA SER A 32 -25.14 0.04 -3.44
C SER A 32 -24.34 -0.09 -2.15
N THR A 33 -24.08 -1.31 -1.69
CA THR A 33 -23.25 -1.57 -0.51
C THR A 33 -21.81 -1.14 -0.73
N TYR A 34 -21.23 -1.45 -1.90
CA TYR A 34 -19.89 -1.01 -2.24
C TYR A 34 -19.79 0.52 -2.34
N SER A 35 -20.79 1.19 -2.94
CA SER A 35 -20.85 2.65 -3.00
C SER A 35 -20.86 3.29 -1.61
N LEU A 36 -21.56 2.68 -0.63
CA LEU A 36 -21.56 3.15 0.76
C LEU A 36 -20.19 3.03 1.43
N TYR A 37 -19.36 2.07 1.01
CA TYR A 37 -17.98 1.96 1.48
C TYR A 37 -17.13 3.14 0.97
N GLU A 38 -17.17 3.44 -0.33
CA GLU A 38 -16.42 4.57 -0.92
C GLU A 38 -16.92 5.93 -0.45
N SER A 39 -18.19 6.04 -0.03
CA SER A 39 -18.74 7.27 0.52
C SER A 39 -18.56 7.42 2.04
N GLY A 40 -17.97 6.42 2.72
CA GLY A 40 -17.79 6.41 4.18
C GLY A 40 -19.09 6.24 4.99
N ASN A 41 -20.22 5.95 4.34
CA ASN A 41 -21.51 5.77 5.02
C ASN A 41 -21.67 4.37 5.61
N ARG A 42 -20.78 3.44 5.26
CA ARG A 42 -20.73 2.10 5.81
C ARG A 42 -19.29 1.63 5.87
N GLU A 43 -18.94 0.89 6.91
CA GLU A 43 -17.63 0.23 7.00
C GLU A 43 -17.73 -1.23 6.53
N PRO A 44 -16.79 -1.73 5.70
CA PRO A 44 -16.64 -3.14 5.41
C PRO A 44 -16.04 -3.89 6.60
N ASN A 45 -16.35 -5.18 6.74
CA ASN A 45 -15.69 -6.03 7.74
C ASN A 45 -14.34 -6.54 7.22
N VAL A 46 -13.53 -7.14 8.10
CA VAL A 46 -12.18 -7.67 7.79
C VAL A 46 -12.17 -8.61 6.59
N ASN A 47 -13.17 -9.51 6.48
CA ASN A 47 -13.26 -10.43 5.35
C ASN A 47 -13.55 -9.69 4.02
N THR A 48 -14.41 -8.67 4.06
CA THR A 48 -14.69 -7.83 2.89
C THR A 48 -13.47 -7.00 2.51
N ILE A 49 -12.74 -6.44 3.47
CA ILE A 49 -11.49 -5.70 3.22
C ILE A 49 -10.47 -6.59 2.53
N LYS A 50 -10.29 -7.82 3.00
CA LYS A 50 -9.40 -8.81 2.37
C LYS A 50 -9.79 -9.06 0.91
N LYS A 51 -11.07 -9.34 0.64
CA LYS A 51 -11.56 -9.55 -0.73
C LYS A 51 -11.35 -8.33 -1.63
N ILE A 52 -11.58 -7.13 -1.10
CA ILE A 52 -11.35 -5.88 -1.83
C ILE A 52 -9.87 -5.73 -2.17
N ALA A 53 -8.97 -5.94 -1.21
CA ALA A 53 -7.52 -5.89 -1.42
C ALA A 53 -7.07 -6.87 -2.51
N ASP A 54 -7.56 -8.12 -2.46
CA ASP A 54 -7.28 -9.15 -3.46
C ASP A 54 -7.78 -8.74 -4.86
N VAL A 55 -9.00 -8.20 -4.98
CA VAL A 55 -9.60 -7.79 -6.26
C VAL A 55 -8.92 -6.56 -6.86
N LEU A 56 -8.51 -5.62 -6.02
CA LEU A 56 -7.85 -4.38 -6.43
C LEU A 56 -6.34 -4.54 -6.59
N ASN A 57 -5.79 -5.70 -6.24
CA ASN A 57 -4.35 -6.00 -6.25
C ASN A 57 -3.52 -4.97 -5.46
N VAL A 58 -3.98 -4.65 -4.24
CA VAL A 58 -3.31 -3.75 -3.29
C VAL A 58 -3.22 -4.41 -1.92
N SER A 59 -2.35 -3.92 -1.04
CA SER A 59 -2.30 -4.41 0.34
C SER A 59 -3.49 -3.88 1.16
N ALA A 60 -3.86 -4.58 2.22
CA ALA A 60 -4.83 -4.07 3.18
C ALA A 60 -4.31 -2.81 3.89
N ASP A 61 -2.99 -2.69 4.05
CA ASP A 61 -2.33 -1.54 4.68
C ASP A 61 -2.49 -0.28 3.83
N THR A 62 -2.41 -0.39 2.50
CA THR A 62 -2.71 0.71 1.56
C THR A 62 -4.13 1.19 1.75
N LEU A 63 -5.10 0.27 1.83
CA LEU A 63 -6.50 0.65 2.02
C LEU A 63 -6.72 1.31 3.38
N LEU A 64 -6.10 0.77 4.42
CA LEU A 64 -6.22 1.25 5.80
C LEU A 64 -5.43 2.53 6.08
N GLY A 65 -4.59 2.99 5.14
CA GLY A 65 -3.70 4.13 5.36
C GLY A 65 -2.60 3.84 6.37
N ILE A 66 -2.17 2.57 6.47
CA ILE A 66 -1.11 2.11 7.37
C ILE A 66 0.24 1.99 6.62
N ASP A 67 0.23 2.20 5.29
CA ASP A 67 1.46 2.41 4.51
C ASP A 67 2.11 3.74 4.93
N GLU A 68 2.82 3.73 6.06
CA GLU A 68 4.00 4.58 6.21
C GLU A 68 4.98 4.09 5.13
N GLU A 69 5.26 4.93 4.13
CA GLU A 69 6.39 4.63 3.25
C GLU A 69 7.59 4.36 4.17
N PRO A 70 8.22 3.17 4.07
CA PRO A 70 9.42 2.94 4.84
C PRO A 70 10.41 4.02 4.41
N THR A 71 10.73 4.93 5.33
CA THR A 71 11.86 5.87 5.17
C THR A 71 13.20 5.15 5.03
N THR A 72 13.18 3.82 5.13
CA THR A 72 14.30 2.92 4.98
C THR A 72 14.44 2.51 3.51
N MET A 73 15.53 2.95 2.87
CA MET A 73 16.05 2.25 1.70
C MET A 73 16.78 1.00 2.20
N ALA A 74 16.15 -0.17 2.05
CA ALA A 74 16.79 -1.46 2.30
C ALA A 74 17.23 -2.06 0.96
N ALA A 75 18.50 -2.45 0.87
CA ALA A 75 19.00 -3.28 -0.20
C ALA A 75 19.14 -4.70 0.35
N HIS A 76 18.37 -5.64 -0.21
CA HIS A 76 18.50 -7.05 0.11
C HIS A 76 19.68 -7.61 -0.68
N PHE A 77 20.67 -8.15 0.03
CA PHE A 77 21.82 -8.78 -0.57
C PHE A 77 21.78 -10.27 -0.28
N ASP A 78 21.86 -11.10 -1.32
CA ASP A 78 21.90 -12.56 -1.19
C ASP A 78 23.29 -13.09 -0.77
N GLY A 79 24.22 -12.18 -0.45
CA GLY A 79 25.55 -12.48 0.12
C GLY A 79 26.71 -12.43 -0.87
N ASP A 80 26.43 -12.47 -2.18
CA ASP A 80 27.45 -12.55 -3.23
C ASP A 80 27.54 -11.28 -4.10
N GLU A 81 26.67 -10.29 -3.85
CA GLU A 81 26.52 -9.11 -4.73
C GLU A 81 27.52 -8.00 -4.45
N TYR A 82 28.05 -7.93 -3.24
CA TYR A 82 29.00 -6.92 -2.80
C TYR A 82 30.06 -7.55 -1.91
N THR A 83 31.31 -7.14 -2.14
CA THR A 83 32.43 -7.42 -1.26
C THR A 83 32.34 -6.60 0.03
N GLU A 84 33.11 -6.98 1.06
CA GLU A 84 33.22 -6.21 2.30
C GLU A 84 33.67 -4.77 2.03
N ASP A 85 34.61 -4.57 1.09
CA ASP A 85 35.13 -3.26 0.70
C ASP A 85 34.04 -2.38 0.05
N GLU A 86 33.23 -2.94 -0.86
CA GLU A 86 32.13 -2.22 -1.52
C GLU A 86 31.02 -1.85 -0.52
N LEU A 87 30.75 -2.71 0.47
CA LEU A 87 29.81 -2.38 1.55
C LEU A 87 30.34 -1.24 2.43
N ASP A 88 31.64 -1.21 2.70
CA ASP A 88 32.27 -0.11 3.43
C ASP A 88 32.25 1.20 2.64
N GLU A 89 32.44 1.16 1.31
CA GLU A 89 32.25 2.34 0.45
C GLU A 89 30.81 2.90 0.53
N ILE A 90 29.81 2.02 0.47
CA ILE A 90 28.39 2.40 0.58
C ILE A 90 28.13 3.07 1.95
N ARG A 91 28.67 2.51 3.04
CA ARG A 91 28.55 3.09 4.39
C ARG A 91 29.17 4.47 4.48
N GLN A 92 30.40 4.64 3.96
CA GLN A 92 31.10 5.93 3.96
C GLN A 92 30.33 6.99 3.15
N PHE A 93 29.79 6.60 2.00
CA PHE A 93 28.98 7.51 1.17
C PHE A 93 27.71 7.96 1.89
N ALA A 94 27.02 7.04 2.58
CA ALA A 94 25.84 7.38 3.37
C ALA A 94 26.17 8.39 4.49
N GLU A 95 27.29 8.20 5.20
CA GLU A 95 27.77 9.17 6.21
C GLU A 95 28.13 10.52 5.60
N PHE A 96 28.81 10.55 4.46
CA PHE A 96 29.14 11.77 3.74
C PHE A 96 27.89 12.57 3.37
N VAL A 97 26.88 11.91 2.80
CA VAL A 97 25.61 12.55 2.43
C VAL A 97 24.88 13.10 3.66
N LYS A 98 24.92 12.38 4.79
CA LYS A 98 24.34 12.83 6.06
C LYS A 98 25.03 14.09 6.59
N ASN A 99 26.35 14.18 6.48
CA ASN A 99 27.13 15.34 6.94
C ASN A 99 26.98 16.56 6.03
N LYS A 100 26.71 16.39 4.73
CA LYS A 100 26.49 17.49 3.77
C LYS A 100 25.23 18.34 4.04
N ARG A 101 24.29 17.82 4.85
CA ARG A 101 23.04 18.51 5.21
C ARG A 101 23.15 19.39 6.46
N LYS A 102 24.26 19.31 7.21
CA LYS A 102 24.59 20.22 8.32
C LYS A 102 25.33 21.43 7.80
#